data_AF-A0A7C5TLE4-F1
#
_entry.id   AF-A0A7C5TLE4-F1
#
_cell.length_a   1.000
_cell.length_b   1.000
_cell.length_c   1.000
_cell.angle_alpha   90.00
_cell.angle_beta   90.00
_cell.angle_gamma   90.00
#
_symmetry.space_group_name_H-M   'P 1'
#
loop_
_entity.id
_entity.type
_entity.pdbx_description
1 polymer ?
#
loop_
_entity_poly.entity_id
_entity_poly.type
_entity_poly.pdbx_seq_one_letter_code
_entity_poly.pdbx_strand_id
1 'polypeptide(L)'
;MIVTVGASIMNNWPMTILGLLSIKQTVGYGLDSHHISNLIFSNIIGNNIGPHFFPLGSLAIVMWIETMRRKSVSITLKDYLRIGSIISIIEVTISSIILWIEISILGIRLNIPPDYLRC
;
A
#
# COMPACT_ATOMS: atom_id res chain seq x y z
N MET A 1 0.62 0.46 7.62
CA MET A 1 0.86 -0.88 8.21
C MET A 1 -0.27 -1.87 7.96
N ILE A 2 -1.53 -1.60 8.35
CA ILE A 2 -2.64 -2.56 8.16
C ILE A 2 -2.81 -2.94 6.67
N VAL A 3 -2.92 -1.94 5.79
CA VAL A 3 -3.03 -2.15 4.34
C VAL A 3 -1.81 -2.87 3.79
N THR A 4 -0.60 -2.49 4.23
CA THR A 4 0.66 -3.11 3.82
C THR A 4 0.64 -4.62 4.09
N VAL A 5 0.30 -5.03 5.31
CA VAL A 5 0.25 -6.44 5.69
C VAL A 5 -0.87 -7.18 4.94
N GLY A 6 -2.03 -6.57 4.79
CA GLY A 6 -3.15 -7.15 4.04
C GLY A 6 -2.80 -7.41 2.56
N ALA A 7 -2.15 -6.44 1.92
CA ALA A 7 -1.72 -6.55 0.52
C ALA A 7 -0.65 -7.63 0.30
N SER A 8 0.20 -7.90 1.30
CA SER A 8 1.17 -9.00 1.28
C SER A 8 0.51 -10.38 1.14
N ILE A 9 -0.73 -10.51 1.62
CA ILE A 9 -1.49 -11.77 1.62
C ILE A 9 -2.44 -11.85 0.42
N MET A 10 -3.15 -10.75 0.14
CA MET A 10 -4.33 -10.74 -0.74
C MET A 10 -4.09 -10.08 -2.10
N ASN A 11 -2.83 -9.82 -2.46
CA ASN A 11 -2.43 -9.05 -3.64
C ASN A 11 -2.74 -7.54 -3.53
N ASN A 12 -1.97 -6.71 -4.24
CA ASN A 12 -2.14 -5.25 -4.20
C ASN A 12 -3.51 -4.77 -4.70
N TRP A 13 -4.08 -5.38 -5.75
CA TRP A 13 -5.35 -4.93 -6.34
C TRP A 13 -6.57 -5.20 -5.44
N PRO A 14 -6.82 -6.44 -4.98
CA PRO A 14 -7.95 -6.72 -4.09
C PRO A 14 -7.88 -5.92 -2.79
N MET A 15 -6.68 -5.79 -2.21
CA MET A 15 -6.48 -4.99 -0.99
C MET A 15 -6.70 -3.48 -1.24
N THR A 16 -6.34 -2.97 -2.42
CA THR A 16 -6.64 -1.58 -2.81
C THR A 16 -8.14 -1.32 -2.80
N ILE A 17 -8.93 -2.21 -3.42
CA ILE A 17 -10.39 -2.10 -3.48
C ILE A 17 -10.99 -2.18 -2.07
N LEU A 18 -10.53 -3.14 -1.25
CA LEU A 18 -11.00 -3.30 0.13
C LEU A 18 -10.72 -2.04 0.98
N GLY A 19 -9.52 -1.47 0.86
CA GLY A 19 -9.17 -0.22 1.51
C GLY A 19 -10.04 0.94 1.04
N LEU A 20 -10.31 1.04 -0.26
CA LEU A 20 -11.18 2.08 -0.82
C LEU A 20 -12.61 1.98 -0.33
N LEU A 21 -13.17 0.77 -0.27
CA LEU A 21 -14.51 0.50 0.30
C LEU A 21 -14.58 0.87 1.78
N SER A 22 -13.53 0.54 2.53
CA SER A 22 -13.43 0.91 3.95
C SER A 22 -13.39 2.42 4.14
N ILE A 23 -12.61 3.15 3.32
CA ILE A 23 -12.55 4.62 3.33
C ILE A 23 -13.90 5.22 2.92
N LYS A 24 -14.60 4.64 1.93
CA LYS A 24 -15.93 5.12 1.53
C LYS A 24 -16.92 5.05 2.70
N GLN A 25 -16.83 4.02 3.54
CA GLN A 25 -17.68 3.90 4.74
C GLN A 25 -17.36 4.96 5.80
N THR A 26 -16.11 5.47 5.86
CA THR A 26 -15.76 6.49 6.85
C THR A 26 -16.33 7.88 6.52
N VAL A 27 -16.68 8.13 5.25
CA VAL A 27 -17.31 9.39 4.82
C VAL A 27 -18.60 9.71 5.57
N GLY A 28 -19.41 8.70 5.89
CA GLY A 28 -20.65 8.85 6.65
C GLY A 28 -20.47 9.28 8.11
N TYR A 29 -19.23 9.30 8.62
CA TYR A 29 -18.90 9.68 10.00
C TYR A 29 -18.38 11.12 10.12
N GLY A 30 -18.54 11.96 9.09
CA GLY A 30 -18.20 13.38 9.15
C GLY A 30 -16.70 13.70 8.97
N LEU A 31 -15.94 12.77 8.38
CA LEU A 31 -14.57 13.06 7.92
C LEU A 31 -14.60 14.04 6.75
N ASP A 32 -13.77 15.08 6.83
CA ASP A 32 -13.63 16.04 5.74
C ASP A 32 -12.87 15.43 4.54
N SER A 33 -12.95 16.11 3.39
CA SER A 33 -12.29 15.69 2.16
C SER A 33 -10.77 15.59 2.29
N HIS A 34 -10.17 16.34 3.22
CA HIS A 34 -8.74 16.34 3.46
C HIS A 34 -8.29 15.03 4.13
N HIS A 35 -8.95 14.62 5.22
CA HIS A 35 -8.66 13.36 5.88
C HIS A 35 -8.91 12.17 4.94
N ILE A 36 -9.94 12.23 4.11
CA ILE A 36 -10.23 11.19 3.11
C ILE A 36 -9.11 11.12 2.07
N SER A 37 -8.63 12.27 1.57
CA SER A 37 -7.46 12.32 0.68
C SER A 37 -6.25 11.64 1.30
N ASN A 38 -5.99 11.89 2.59
CA ASN A 38 -4.86 11.30 3.31
C ASN A 38 -5.00 9.78 3.43
N LEU A 39 -6.21 9.29 3.71
CA LEU A 39 -6.50 7.86 3.76
C LEU A 39 -6.32 7.20 2.38
N ILE A 40 -6.72 7.87 1.29
CA ILE A 40 -6.51 7.38 -0.08
C ILE A 40 -5.01 7.28 -0.38
N PHE A 41 -4.22 8.32 -0.11
CA PHE A 41 -2.77 8.28 -0.32
C PHE A 41 -2.10 7.19 0.52
N SER A 42 -2.49 7.07 1.79
CA SER A 42 -1.99 6.02 2.70
C SER A 42 -2.32 4.61 2.19
N ASN A 43 -3.53 4.43 1.64
CA ASN A 43 -3.95 3.16 1.03
C ASN A 43 -3.10 2.84 -0.20
N ILE A 44 -2.85 3.81 -1.09
CA ILE A 44 -2.00 3.61 -2.28
C ILE A 44 -0.57 3.19 -1.88
N ILE A 45 0.05 3.92 -0.94
CA ILE A 45 1.40 3.62 -0.44
C ILE A 45 1.44 2.20 0.16
N GLY A 46 0.48 1.88 1.03
CA GLY A 46 0.41 0.58 1.69
C GLY A 46 0.30 -0.59 0.72
N ASN A 47 -0.58 -0.48 -0.28
CA ASN A 47 -0.81 -1.54 -1.26
C ASN A 47 0.37 -1.76 -2.20
N ASN A 48 1.16 -0.73 -2.49
CA ASN A 48 2.31 -0.86 -3.38
C ASN A 48 3.56 -1.44 -2.67
N ILE A 49 3.72 -1.15 -1.38
CA ILE A 49 4.84 -1.68 -0.57
C ILE A 49 4.51 -3.07 0.01
N GLY A 50 3.24 -3.36 0.30
CA GLY A 50 2.81 -4.63 0.88
C GLY A 50 3.38 -5.90 0.24
N PRO A 51 3.45 -6.01 -1.10
CA PRO A 51 4.04 -7.18 -1.75
C PRO A 51 5.50 -7.47 -1.37
N HIS A 52 6.27 -6.48 -0.92
CA HIS A 52 7.66 -6.67 -0.48
C HIS A 52 7.77 -7.48 0.82
N PHE A 53 6.71 -7.51 1.63
CA PHE A 53 6.68 -8.27 2.89
C PHE A 53 6.53 -9.78 2.68
N PHE A 54 5.81 -10.20 1.64
CA PHE A 54 5.54 -11.60 1.37
C PHE A 54 5.36 -11.85 -0.13
N PRO A 55 6.07 -12.84 -0.72
CA PRO A 55 6.18 -12.96 -2.17
C PRO A 55 4.88 -13.34 -2.89
N LEU A 56 3.83 -13.77 -2.17
CA LEU A 56 2.49 -13.96 -2.73
C LEU A 56 1.73 -12.64 -2.98
N GLY A 57 2.18 -11.52 -2.42
CA GLY A 57 1.47 -10.24 -2.50
C GLY A 57 1.48 -9.58 -3.88
N SER A 58 2.26 -10.05 -4.86
CA SER A 58 2.22 -9.52 -6.23
C SER A 58 2.62 -10.55 -7.27
N LEU A 59 1.88 -10.58 -8.38
CA LEU A 59 2.20 -11.38 -9.56
C LEU A 59 3.60 -11.04 -10.10
N ALA A 60 4.02 -9.78 -10.01
CA ALA A 60 5.32 -9.33 -10.49
C ALA A 60 6.48 -10.03 -9.73
N ILE A 61 6.33 -10.24 -8.41
CA ILE A 61 7.33 -10.93 -7.60
C ILE A 61 7.39 -12.41 -7.97
N VAL A 62 6.24 -13.05 -8.18
CA VAL A 62 6.19 -14.45 -8.62
C VAL A 62 6.87 -14.62 -9.98
N MET A 63 6.58 -13.72 -10.94
CA MET A 63 7.23 -13.70 -12.25
C MET A 63 8.73 -13.45 -12.16
N TRP A 64 9.16 -12.59 -11.23
CA TRP A 64 10.58 -12.31 -10.98
C TRP A 64 11.30 -13.52 -10.38
N ILE A 65 10.75 -14.16 -9.35
CA ILE A 65 11.30 -15.39 -8.74
C ILE A 65 11.44 -16.48 -9.80
N GLU A 66 10.41 -16.67 -10.62
CA GLU A 66 10.43 -17.64 -11.71
C GLU A 66 11.49 -17.29 -12.78
N THR A 67 11.70 -16.01 -13.07
CA THR A 67 12.75 -15.55 -13.99
C THR A 67 14.14 -15.77 -13.42
N MET A 68 14.34 -15.59 -12.11
CA MET A 68 15.61 -15.88 -11.43
C MET A 68 15.91 -17.38 -11.44
N ARG A 69 14.88 -18.22 -11.20
CA ARG A 69 14.97 -19.67 -11.29
C ARG A 69 15.40 -20.13 -12.69
N ARG A 70 14.85 -19.52 -13.75
CA ARG A 70 15.27 -19.77 -15.15
C ARG A 70 16.72 -19.38 -15.43
N LYS A 71 17.30 -18.47 -14.65
CA LYS A 71 18.71 -18.04 -14.73
C LYS A 71 19.62 -18.81 -13.77
N SER A 72 19.15 -19.94 -13.21
CA SER A 72 19.88 -20.76 -12.22
C SER A 72 20.23 -20.02 -10.92
N VAL A 73 19.54 -18.93 -10.59
CA VAL A 73 19.64 -18.25 -9.30
C VAL A 73 18.47 -18.69 -8.43
N SER A 74 18.77 -19.38 -7.33
CA SER A 74 17.75 -19.78 -6.36
C SER A 74 17.64 -18.74 -5.25
N ILE A 75 16.42 -18.27 -4.99
CA ILE A 75 16.10 -17.36 -3.90
C ILE A 75 15.15 -18.11 -2.98
N THR A 76 15.55 -18.33 -1.73
CA THR A 76 14.67 -19.00 -0.78
C THR A 76 13.61 -18.05 -0.26
N LEU A 77 12.45 -18.58 0.13
CA LEU A 77 11.41 -17.80 0.80
C LEU A 77 11.97 -17.09 2.04
N LYS A 78 12.87 -17.75 2.79
CA LYS A 78 13.49 -17.18 3.99
C LYS A 78 14.34 -15.96 3.68
N ASP A 79 15.17 -16.02 2.65
CA ASP A 79 16.04 -14.90 2.26
C ASP A 79 15.21 -13.70 1.80
N TYR A 80 14.17 -13.97 1.01
CA TYR A 80 13.22 -12.96 0.58
C TYR A 80 12.52 -12.29 1.77
N LEU A 81 11.94 -13.07 2.68
CA LEU A 81 11.23 -12.53 3.84
C LEU A 81 12.15 -11.75 4.78
N ARG A 82 13.39 -12.19 4.97
CA ARG A 82 14.36 -11.51 5.84
C ARG A 82 14.69 -10.11 5.31
N ILE A 83 14.99 -9.99 4.02
CA ILE A 83 15.38 -8.72 3.40
C ILE A 83 14.13 -7.85 3.17
N GLY A 84 13.09 -8.44 2.58
CA GLY A 84 11.84 -7.78 2.23
C GLY A 84 11.14 -7.17 3.43
N SER A 85 11.04 -7.88 4.56
CA SER A 85 10.38 -7.33 5.76
C SER A 85 11.11 -6.13 6.35
N ILE A 86 12.46 -6.17 6.41
CA ILE A 86 13.26 -5.06 6.93
C ILE A 86 13.10 -3.82 6.04
N ILE A 87 13.25 -4.01 4.73
CA ILE A 87 13.11 -2.92 3.76
C ILE A 87 11.68 -2.36 3.80
N SER A 88 10.66 -3.21 3.84
CA SER A 88 9.25 -2.76 3.84
C SER A 88 8.90 -1.89 5.04
N ILE A 89 9.42 -2.20 6.23
CA ILE A 89 9.19 -1.37 7.44
C ILE A 89 9.81 0.02 7.23
N ILE A 90 11.03 0.06 6.72
CA ILE A 90 11.74 1.31 6.44
C ILE A 90 11.00 2.12 5.38
N GLU A 91 10.62 1.49 4.26
CA GLU A 91 9.88 2.10 3.16
C GLU A 91 8.55 2.69 3.65
N VAL A 92 7.72 1.91 4.35
CA VAL A 92 6.43 2.40 4.87
C VAL A 92 6.64 3.56 5.83
N THR A 93 7.65 3.50 6.69
CA THR A 93 7.93 4.56 7.66
C THR A 93 8.34 5.84 6.95
N ILE A 94 9.30 5.75 6.02
CA ILE A 94 9.78 6.90 5.25
C ILE A 94 8.66 7.47 4.38
N SER A 95 7.93 6.66 3.64
CA SER A 95 6.81 7.10 2.80
C SER A 95 5.70 7.75 3.62
N SER A 96 5.41 7.24 4.83
CA SER A 96 4.42 7.87 5.73
C SER A 96 4.89 9.23 6.25
N ILE A 97 6.18 9.36 6.57
CA ILE A 97 6.78 10.64 6.98
C ILE A 97 6.74 11.64 5.83
N ILE A 98 7.11 11.23 4.62
CA ILE A 98 7.07 12.09 3.42
C ILE A 98 5.64 12.54 3.16
N LEU A 99 4.68 11.62 3.16
CA LEU A 99 3.26 11.95 2.97
C LEU A 99 2.78 12.95 4.04
N TRP A 100 3.17 12.77 5.30
CA TRP A 100 2.85 13.71 6.37
C TRP A 100 3.44 15.11 6.11
N ILE A 101 4.69 15.19 5.65
CA ILE A 101 5.33 16.47 5.28
C ILE A 101 4.61 17.13 4.10
N GLU A 102 4.32 16.38 3.05
CA GLU A 102 3.63 16.88 1.85
C GLU A 102 2.24 17.45 2.16
N ILE A 103 1.49 16.76 3.01
CA ILE A 103 0.17 17.22 3.45
C ILE A 103 0.31 18.45 4.37
N SER A 104 1.21 18.40 5.36
CA SER A 104 1.30 19.43 6.40
C SER A 104 1.93 20.73 5.91
N ILE A 105 2.91 20.65 5.00
CA ILE A 105 3.71 21.81 4.55
C ILE A 105 3.24 22.28 3.17
N LEU A 106 3.10 21.37 2.21
CA LEU A 106 2.77 21.72 0.83
C LEU A 106 1.25 21.79 0.59
N GLY A 107 0.45 21.28 1.53
CA GLY A 107 -1.01 21.27 1.44
C GLY A 107 -1.51 20.41 0.28
N ILE A 108 -0.76 19.37 -0.13
CA ILE A 108 -1.15 18.47 -1.21
C ILE A 108 -2.45 17.77 -0.82
N ARG A 109 -3.44 17.88 -1.70
CA ARG A 109 -4.79 17.35 -1.48
C ARG A 109 -5.44 16.96 -2.80
N LEU A 110 -6.18 15.86 -2.77
CA LEU A 110 -7.02 15.47 -3.89
C LEU A 110 -8.24 16.38 -3.94
N ASN A 111 -8.59 16.83 -5.14
CA ASN A 111 -9.88 17.46 -5.39
C ASN A 111 -10.93 16.36 -5.54
N ILE A 112 -11.52 15.94 -4.43
CA ILE A 112 -12.54 14.88 -4.41
C ILE A 112 -13.90 15.52 -4.73
N PRO A 113 -14.58 15.12 -5.82
CA PRO A 113 -15.89 15.65 -6.15
C PRO A 113 -16.90 15.36 -5.02
N PRO A 114 -17.83 16.28 -4.72
CA PRO A 114 -18.82 16.10 -3.65
C PRO A 114 -19.66 14.82 -3.84
N ASP A 115 -19.85 14.40 -5.08
CA ASP A 115 -20.66 13.24 -5.45
C ASP A 115 -20.06 11.92 -4.97
N TYR A 116 -18.72 11.86 -4.83
CA TYR A 116 -18.00 10.70 -4.29
C TYR A 116 -18.06 10.63 -2.76
N LEU A 117 -18.44 11.74 -2.11
CA LEU A 117 -18.58 11.84 -0.66
C LEU A 117 -20.02 11.59 -0.19
N ARG A 118 -20.92 11.22 -1.10
CA ARG A 118 -22.30 10.86 -0.79
C ARG A 118 -22.41 9.33 -0.73
N CYS A 119 -23.08 8.83 0.31
CA CYS A 119 -23.37 7.41 0.47
C CYS A 119 -24.29 6.91 -0.64
#